data_AF-A0A838Q2T4-F1
#
_entry.id   AF-A0A838Q2T4-F1
#
_cell.length_a   1.000
_cell.length_b   1.000
_cell.length_c   1.000
_cell.angle_alpha   90.00
_cell.angle_beta   90.00
_cell.angle_gamma   90.00
#
_symmetry.space_group_name_H-M   'P 1'
#
loop_
_entity.id
_entity.type
_entity.pdbx_description
1 polymer ?
#
loop_
_entity_poly.entity_id
_entity_poly.type
_entity_poly.pdbx_seq_one_letter_code
_entity_poly.pdbx_strand_id
1 'polypeptide(L)' 'VKRLEALPDRVLLYTDDADQTAAEVQERGLRPVSVVVRRSTLEDVFLRLTGRTLVD' A
#
# COMPACT_ATOMS: atom_id res chain seq x y z
N VAL A 1 5.13 8.28 -0.96
CA VAL A 1 5.01 6.92 -0.33
C VAL A 1 6.02 6.79 0.80
N LYS A 2 5.57 6.41 2.00
CA LYS A 2 6.42 6.21 3.19
C LYS A 2 7.01 4.80 3.28
N ARG A 3 6.34 3.81 2.70
CA ARG A 3 6.79 2.42 2.60
C ARG A 3 6.10 1.72 1.44
N LEU A 4 6.82 0.80 0.82
CA LEU A 4 6.32 -0.11 -0.19
C LEU A 4 6.50 -1.54 0.32
N GLU A 5 5.47 -2.37 0.13
CA GLU A 5 5.53 -3.80 0.38
C GLU A 5 5.09 -4.53 -0.88
N ALA A 6 5.99 -5.36 -1.43
CA ALA A 6 5.72 -6.16 -2.61
C ALA A 6 5.17 -7.51 -2.19
N LEU A 7 3.97 -7.83 -2.63
CA LEU A 7 3.33 -9.13 -2.51
C LEU A 7 3.37 -9.83 -3.88
N PRO A 8 3.08 -11.14 -3.95
CA PRO A 8 3.18 -11.88 -5.22
C PRO A 8 2.33 -11.31 -6.37
N ASP A 9 1.15 -10.77 -6.06
CA ASP A 9 0.16 -10.32 -7.05
C ASP A 9 -0.16 -8.82 -6.97
N ARG A 10 0.38 -8.10 -5.97
CA ARG A 10 0.05 -6.69 -5.72
C ARG A 10 1.15 -5.97 -4.96
N VAL A 11 1.04 -4.65 -4.94
CA VAL A 11 1.94 -3.78 -4.16
C VAL A 11 1.10 -2.97 -3.17
N LEU A 12 1.51 -2.98 -1.90
CA LEU A 12 0.94 -2.12 -0.87
C LEU A 12 1.78 -0.85 -0.74
N LEU A 13 1.13 0.31 -0.87
CA LEU A 13 1.74 1.62 -0.70
C LEU A 13 1.20 2.26 0.57
N TYR A 14 2.07 2.45 1.56
CA TYR A 14 1.73 3.18 2.77
C TYR A 14 1.92 4.67 2.51
N THR A 15 0.84 5.43 2.60
CA THR A 15 0.79 6.84 2.27
C THR A 15 -0.18 7.58 3.17
N ASP A 16 -0.01 8.90 3.28
CA ASP A 16 -0.92 9.76 4.04
C ASP A 16 -2.17 10.13 3.22
N ASP A 17 -2.03 10.19 1.89
CA ASP A 17 -3.10 10.52 0.95
C ASP A 17 -3.12 9.49 -0.19
N ALA A 18 -4.17 8.68 -0.23
CA ALA A 18 -4.30 7.60 -1.18
C ALA A 18 -4.67 8.08 -2.59
N ASP A 19 -5.48 9.14 -2.69
CA ASP A 19 -5.95 9.68 -3.97
C ASP A 19 -4.80 10.35 -4.71
N GLN A 20 -4.02 11.17 -4.00
CA GLN A 20 -2.79 11.77 -4.54
C GLN A 20 -1.80 10.69 -4.99
N THR A 21 -1.60 9.66 -4.17
CA THR A 21 -0.65 8.58 -4.50
C THR A 21 -1.12 7.79 -5.73
N ALA A 22 -2.43 7.53 -5.84
CA ALA A 22 -3.00 6.83 -7.00
C ALA A 22 -2.87 7.65 -8.29
N ALA A 23 -2.99 8.98 -8.22
CA ALA A 23 -2.75 9.86 -9.36
C ALA A 23 -1.29 9.83 -9.80
N GLU A 24 -0.34 9.98 -8.87
CA GLU A 24 1.10 9.92 -9.18
C GLU A 24 1.53 8.58 -9.80
N VAL A 25 0.94 7.47 -9.34
CA VAL A 25 1.18 6.13 -9.92
C VAL A 25 0.75 6.09 -11.38
N GLN A 26 -0.43 6.62 -11.70
CA GLN A 26 -0.94 6.68 -13.07
C GLN A 26 -0.11 7.62 -13.96
N GLU A 27 0.28 8.79 -13.45
CA GLU A 27 1.14 9.76 -14.16
C GLU A 27 2.51 9.16 -14.52
N ARG A 28 3.03 8.25 -13.70
CA ARG A 28 4.25 7.47 -13.98
C ARG A 28 4.04 6.38 -15.03
N GLY A 29 2.86 6.29 -15.63
CA GLY A 29 2.52 5.32 -16.68
C GLY A 29 2.19 3.92 -16.17
N LEU A 30 2.09 3.74 -14.84
CA LEU A 30 1.69 2.46 -14.26
C LEU A 30 0.17 2.30 -14.40
N ARG A 31 -0.26 1.11 -14.82
CA ARG A 31 -1.68 0.78 -14.99
C ARG A 31 -2.07 -0.42 -14.13
N PRO A 32 -2.34 -0.23 -12.83
CA PRO A 32 -2.85 -1.30 -11.97
C PRO A 32 -4.18 -1.83 -12.53
N VAL A 33 -4.39 -3.14 -12.44
CA VAL A 33 -5.67 -3.77 -12.81
C VAL A 33 -6.81 -3.25 -11.91
N SER A 34 -6.50 -3.03 -10.64
CA SER A 34 -7.40 -2.42 -9.67
C SER A 34 -6.60 -1.68 -8.59
N VAL A 35 -7.26 -0.73 -7.93
CA VAL A 35 -6.71 0.02 -6.79
C VAL A 35 -7.70 -0.10 -5.64
N VAL A 36 -7.22 -0.52 -4.48
CA VAL A 36 -8.02 -0.61 -3.25
C VAL A 36 -7.42 0.31 -2.22
N VAL A 37 -8.24 1.21 -1.69
CA VAL A 37 -7.85 2.15 -0.64
C VAL A 37 -8.53 1.73 0.66
N ARG A 38 -7.73 1.59 1.72
CA ARG A 38 -8.25 1.46 3.08
C ARG A 38 -7.39 2.27 4.03
N ARG A 39 -8.00 2.71 5.13
CA ARG A 39 -7.24 3.30 6.23
C ARG A 39 -6.42 2.21 6.92
N SER A 40 -5.20 2.57 7.32
CA SER A 40 -4.41 1.70 8.19
C SER A 40 -5.08 1.57 9.56
N THR A 41 -4.95 0.40 10.16
CA THR A 41 -5.47 0.06 11.49
C THR A 41 -4.31 -0.13 12.48
N LEU A 42 -4.63 -0.35 13.76
CA LEU A 42 -3.62 -0.73 14.76
C LEU A 42 -2.88 -2.03 14.39
N GLU A 43 -3.55 -2.95 13.70
CA GLU A 43 -2.93 -4.19 13.22
C GLU A 43 -1.85 -3.89 12.18
N ASP A 44 -2.11 -3.00 11.22
CA ASP A 44 -1.08 -2.58 10.25
C ASP A 44 0.14 -1.97 10.94
N VAL A 45 -0.09 -1.17 11.98
CA VAL A 45 0.98 -0.58 12.80
C VAL A 45 1.72 -1.67 13.58
N PHE A 46 1.01 -2.63 14.17
CA PHE A 46 1.59 -3.73 14.91
C PHE A 46 2.46 -4.63 14.03
N LEU A 47 1.95 -5.05 12.88
CA LEU A 47 2.68 -5.86 11.90
C LEU A 47 3.93 -5.11 11.42
N ARG A 48 3.79 -3.81 11.13
CA ARG A 48 4.92 -2.94 10.80
C ARG A 48 5.99 -2.89 11.90
N LEU A 49 5.61 -2.70 13.16
CA LEU A 49 6.56 -2.58 14.27
C LEU A 49 7.22 -3.90 14.63
N THR A 50 6.53 -5.02 14.42
CA THR A 50 7.02 -6.36 14.77
C THR A 50 7.74 -7.08 13.63
N GLY A 51 7.69 -6.53 12.41
CA GLY A 51 8.26 -7.16 11.22
C GLY A 51 7.51 -8.42 10.76
N ARG A 52 6.29 -8.62 11.26
CA ARG A 52 5.40 -9.70 10.84
C ARG A 52 4.61 -9.27 9.61
N THR A 53 4.26 -10.22 8.76
CA THR A 53 3.39 -10.01 7.60
C THR A 53 1.98 -10.50 7.91
N LEU A 54 0.98 -10.01 7.17
CA LEU A 54 -0.32 -10.69 7.14
C LEU A 54 -0.10 -12.10 6.59
N VAL A 55 -0.68 -13.09 7.26
CA VAL A 55 -0.65 -14.50 6.84
C VAL A 55 -2.11 -14.90 6.60
N ASP A 56 -2.57 -14.69 5.37
CA ASP A 56 -3.76 -15.33 4.75
C ASP A 56 -3.83 -14.94 3.26
#